data_AF-A0A3D1E5N4-F1
#
_entry.id   AF-A0A3D1E5N4-F1
#
_cell.length_a   1.000
_cell.length_b   1.000
_cell.length_c   1.000
_cell.angle_alpha   90.00
_cell.angle_beta   90.00
_cell.angle_gamma   90.00
#
_symmetry.space_group_name_H-M   'P 1'
#
loop_
_entity.id
_entity.type
_entity.pdbx_description
1 polymer ?
#
loop_
_entity_poly.entity_id
_entity_poly.type
_entity_poly.pdbx_seq_one_letter_code
_entity_poly.pdbx_strand_id
1 'polypeptide(L)'
;DEGVQIFGGMGFSADAPMESAYRDARISRIYEGTNEINRMLIVGMLLKKAMKGHVDLLGPATAVGAELMGIPSFDIPEYTEILSLEKAHLGRLKKAFLMVAGKAVETYGMDLEKHQELLMAAADILIEIYMVESALLRTEKNLKRFGAEAQKTQIAMCQWQLYQATELIQSKGKEAILSFAEGDMQRILLMGLKRFTKYDTYPNPIALSQEIAKSILEKGKYTLDS
;
A
#
# COMPACT_ATOMS: atom_id res chain seq x y z
N ASP A 1 18.17 9.81 -0.81
CA ASP A 1 18.49 9.55 -2.21
C ASP A 1 18.08 10.75 -3.05
N GLU A 2 16.78 11.00 -3.24
CA GLU A 2 16.27 12.18 -3.95
C GLU A 2 16.83 13.53 -3.48
N GLY A 3 17.02 13.74 -2.17
CA GLY A 3 17.64 14.96 -1.65
C GLY A 3 19.08 15.18 -2.16
N VAL A 4 19.88 14.12 -2.27
CA VAL A 4 21.22 14.18 -2.88
C VAL A 4 21.10 14.54 -4.36
N GLN A 5 20.15 13.93 -5.08
CA GLN A 5 19.91 14.19 -6.49
C GLN A 5 19.50 15.65 -6.76
N ILE A 6 18.65 16.23 -5.91
CA ILE A 6 18.22 17.63 -5.99
C ILE A 6 19.43 18.58 -5.83
N PHE A 7 20.38 18.25 -4.96
CA PHE A 7 21.61 19.03 -4.76
C PHE A 7 22.67 18.76 -5.84
N GLY A 8 22.46 17.79 -6.73
CA GLY A 8 23.43 17.41 -7.76
C GLY A 8 24.80 17.06 -7.17
N GLY A 9 25.89 17.54 -7.77
CA GLY A 9 27.24 17.28 -7.29
C GLY A 9 27.48 17.76 -5.85
N MET A 10 26.80 18.82 -5.41
CA MET A 10 26.89 19.29 -4.02
C MET A 10 26.29 18.29 -3.03
N GLY A 11 25.34 17.45 -3.46
CA GLY A 11 24.76 16.42 -2.59
C GLY A 11 25.75 15.34 -2.17
N PHE A 12 26.88 15.21 -2.88
CA PHE A 12 28.00 14.32 -2.53
C PHE A 12 29.10 15.02 -1.73
N SER A 13 29.03 16.35 -1.57
CA SER A 13 30.00 17.09 -0.75
C SER A 13 29.65 16.97 0.74
N ALA A 14 30.66 16.75 1.57
CA ALA A 14 30.54 16.80 3.03
C ALA A 14 30.13 18.20 3.54
N ASP A 15 30.25 19.24 2.71
CA ASP A 15 29.81 20.60 3.03
C ASP A 15 28.29 20.77 2.93
N ALA A 16 27.57 19.84 2.27
CA ALA A 16 26.13 19.85 2.17
C ALA A 16 25.48 18.88 3.19
N PRO A 17 24.30 19.20 3.74
CA PRO A 17 23.65 18.35 4.73
C PRO A 17 23.15 17.01 4.15
N MET A 18 23.04 16.89 2.82
CA MET A 18 22.48 15.70 2.17
C MET A 18 23.43 14.49 2.20
N GLU A 19 24.75 14.72 2.18
CA GLU A 19 25.75 13.66 2.18
C GLU A 19 25.67 12.85 3.48
N SER A 20 25.70 13.52 4.63
CA SER A 20 25.62 12.87 5.93
C SER A 20 24.27 12.21 6.15
N ALA A 21 23.18 12.91 5.83
CA ALA A 21 21.83 12.37 5.94
C ALA A 21 21.65 11.09 5.11
N TYR A 22 22.25 11.01 3.91
CA TYR A 22 22.20 9.81 3.08
C TYR A 22 22.91 8.61 3.72
N ARG A 23 24.12 8.82 4.25
CA ARG A 23 24.87 7.78 4.95
C ARG A 23 24.14 7.31 6.20
N ASP A 24 23.68 8.24 7.02
CA ASP A 24 23.00 7.96 8.28
C ASP A 24 21.69 7.19 8.04
N ALA A 25 20.97 7.50 6.96
CA ALA A 25 19.77 6.76 6.57
C ALA A 25 20.04 5.30 6.17
N ARG A 26 21.29 4.87 5.92
CA ARG A 26 21.57 3.49 5.50
C ARG A 26 21.35 2.48 6.62
N ILE A 27 21.69 2.87 7.85
CA ILE A 27 21.71 1.97 9.01
C ILE A 27 20.32 1.66 9.54
N SER A 28 19.34 2.55 9.32
CA SER A 28 17.95 2.38 9.75
C SER A 28 17.26 1.17 9.15
N ARG A 29 17.76 0.64 8.02
CA ARG A 29 17.25 -0.58 7.36
C ARG A 29 17.80 -1.88 7.95
N ILE A 30 18.73 -1.78 8.91
CA ILE A 30 19.49 -2.90 9.49
C ILE A 30 19.28 -2.98 11.00
N TYR A 31 19.29 -1.83 11.69
CA TYR A 31 19.02 -1.76 13.13
C TYR A 31 17.56 -2.05 13.47
N GLU A 32 17.30 -2.51 14.70
CA GLU A 32 15.98 -2.98 15.18
C GLU A 32 15.42 -4.18 14.40
N GLY A 33 16.34 -5.02 13.90
CA GLY A 33 16.04 -6.11 12.98
C GLY A 33 16.07 -5.62 11.54
N THR A 34 16.68 -6.40 10.65
CA THR A 34 16.75 -6.00 9.24
C THR A 34 15.33 -5.91 8.66
N ASN A 35 15.16 -5.07 7.63
CA ASN A 35 13.85 -4.91 7.00
C ASN A 35 13.28 -6.25 6.48
N GLU A 36 14.13 -7.20 6.08
CA GLU A 36 13.73 -8.54 5.65
C GLU A 36 13.12 -9.33 6.83
N ILE A 37 13.78 -9.33 7.99
CA ILE A 37 13.25 -9.99 9.20
C ILE A 37 11.94 -9.34 9.64
N ASN A 38 11.87 -8.00 9.65
CA ASN A 38 10.66 -7.28 10.01
C ASN A 38 9.48 -7.60 9.07
N ARG A 39 9.71 -7.67 7.74
CA ARG A 39 8.70 -8.09 6.76
C ARG A 39 8.19 -9.51 7.01
N MET A 40 9.12 -10.44 7.23
CA MET A 40 8.76 -11.83 7.52
C MET A 40 7.90 -11.96 8.78
N LEU A 41 8.23 -11.19 9.82
CA LEU A 41 7.49 -11.18 11.09
C LEU A 41 6.07 -10.62 10.94
N ILE A 42 5.86 -9.57 10.13
CA ILE A 42 4.53 -8.96 9.94
C ILE A 42 3.50 -10.01 9.52
N VAL A 43 3.79 -10.78 8.48
CA VAL A 43 2.85 -11.79 7.95
C VAL A 43 2.83 -13.02 8.86
N GLY A 44 3.98 -13.51 9.33
CA GLY A 44 4.04 -14.67 10.22
C GLY A 44 3.26 -14.46 11.52
N MET A 45 3.34 -13.26 12.13
CA MET A 45 2.56 -12.92 13.33
C MET A 45 1.06 -12.84 13.06
N LEU A 46 0.65 -12.31 11.91
CA LEU A 46 -0.76 -12.27 11.51
C LEU A 46 -1.33 -13.69 11.39
N LEU A 47 -0.61 -14.59 10.71
CA LEU A 47 -0.99 -15.99 10.55
C LEU A 47 -1.07 -16.70 11.89
N LYS A 48 -0.08 -16.51 12.77
CA LYS A 48 -0.07 -17.08 14.11
C LYS A 48 -1.24 -16.59 14.97
N LYS A 49 -1.62 -15.31 14.85
CA LYS A 49 -2.81 -14.77 15.52
C LYS A 49 -4.10 -15.37 14.95
N ALA A 50 -4.16 -15.59 13.64
CA ALA A 50 -5.30 -16.23 13.00
C ALA A 50 -5.47 -17.69 13.44
N MET A 51 -4.40 -18.47 13.47
CA MET A 51 -4.41 -19.87 13.95
C MET A 51 -4.82 -19.99 15.42
N LYS A 52 -4.50 -18.98 16.24
CA LYS A 52 -4.94 -18.90 17.64
C LYS A 52 -6.36 -18.37 17.84
N GLY A 53 -7.07 -18.02 16.75
CA GLY A 53 -8.42 -17.45 16.81
C GLY A 53 -8.49 -16.01 17.33
N HIS A 54 -7.37 -15.29 17.42
CA HIS A 54 -7.36 -13.89 17.85
C HIS A 54 -7.78 -12.91 16.75
N VAL A 55 -7.67 -13.32 15.48
CA VAL A 55 -8.06 -12.54 14.30
C VAL A 55 -8.66 -13.50 13.28
N ASP A 56 -9.83 -13.19 12.73
CA ASP A 56 -10.40 -13.97 11.63
C ASP A 56 -9.78 -13.54 10.29
N LEU A 57 -8.88 -14.37 9.76
CA LEU A 57 -8.28 -14.18 8.44
C LEU A 57 -8.94 -15.06 7.37
N LEU A 58 -9.35 -16.27 7.75
CA LEU A 58 -9.84 -17.29 6.81
C LEU A 58 -11.28 -17.01 6.38
N GLY A 59 -12.14 -16.49 7.25
CA GLY A 59 -13.51 -16.11 6.90
C GLY A 59 -13.53 -15.04 5.80
N PRO A 60 -12.88 -13.88 5.99
CA PRO A 60 -12.78 -12.85 4.96
C PRO A 60 -12.09 -13.33 3.68
N ALA A 61 -11.03 -14.14 3.77
CA ALA A 61 -10.37 -14.69 2.59
C ALA A 61 -11.28 -15.64 1.80
N THR A 62 -12.07 -16.46 2.49
CA THR A 62 -13.07 -17.35 1.86
C THR A 62 -14.16 -16.54 1.15
N ALA A 63 -14.64 -15.47 1.78
CA ALA A 63 -15.62 -14.57 1.18
C ALA A 63 -15.08 -13.89 -0.09
N VAL A 64 -13.81 -13.46 -0.08
CA VAL A 64 -13.14 -12.92 -1.27
C VAL A 64 -13.03 -13.98 -2.37
N GLY A 65 -12.67 -15.23 -2.02
CA GLY A 65 -12.65 -16.34 -2.98
C GLY A 65 -14.01 -16.58 -3.64
N ALA A 66 -15.10 -16.54 -2.87
CA ALA A 66 -16.45 -16.65 -3.40
C ALA A 66 -16.83 -15.47 -4.33
N GLU A 67 -16.43 -14.24 -4.00
CA GLU A 67 -16.66 -13.05 -4.84
C GLU A 67 -15.99 -13.14 -6.21
N LEU A 68 -14.85 -13.83 -6.31
CA LEU A 68 -14.14 -14.04 -7.58
C LEU A 68 -14.85 -15.00 -8.53
N MET A 69 -15.60 -15.96 -7.98
CA MET A 69 -16.41 -16.90 -8.77
C MET A 69 -17.75 -16.27 -9.21
N GLY A 70 -18.15 -15.17 -8.58
CA GLY A 70 -19.36 -14.43 -8.92
C GLY A 70 -19.17 -13.52 -10.14
N ILE A 71 -20.30 -13.17 -10.77
CA ILE A 71 -20.33 -12.18 -11.85
C ILE A 71 -19.96 -10.80 -11.27
N PRO A 72 -18.96 -10.09 -11.83
CA PRO A 72 -18.66 -8.73 -11.41
C PRO A 72 -19.86 -7.80 -11.66
N SER A 73 -20.20 -6.95 -10.69
CA SER A 73 -21.05 -5.80 -10.99
C SER A 73 -20.26 -4.81 -11.85
N PHE A 74 -20.95 -4.22 -12.82
CA PHE A 74 -20.43 -3.14 -13.66
C PHE A 74 -20.92 -1.76 -13.20
N ASP A 75 -21.70 -1.72 -12.12
CA ASP A 75 -22.20 -0.48 -11.56
C ASP A 75 -21.04 0.30 -10.97
N ILE A 76 -20.92 1.56 -11.38
CA ILE A 76 -19.94 2.49 -10.82
C ILE A 76 -20.65 3.25 -9.71
N PRO A 77 -20.26 3.08 -8.43
CA PRO A 77 -20.85 3.83 -7.34
C PRO A 77 -20.66 5.33 -7.53
N GLU A 78 -21.65 6.13 -7.11
CA GLU A 78 -21.47 7.56 -7.00
C GLU A 78 -20.69 7.91 -5.74
N TYR A 79 -19.57 8.62 -5.92
CA TYR A 79 -18.66 9.03 -4.85
C TYR A 79 -18.90 10.51 -4.51
N THR A 80 -19.81 10.77 -3.58
CA THR A 80 -20.25 12.15 -3.25
C THR A 80 -19.45 12.80 -2.12
N GLU A 81 -18.93 12.01 -1.18
CA GLU A 81 -18.10 12.53 -0.10
C GLU A 81 -16.62 12.61 -0.49
N ILE A 82 -15.90 13.60 0.03
CA ILE A 82 -14.44 13.70 -0.13
C ILE A 82 -13.80 12.42 0.41
N LEU A 83 -12.88 11.84 -0.37
CA LEU A 83 -12.19 10.58 -0.09
C LEU A 83 -13.07 9.30 -0.10
N SER A 84 -14.32 9.37 -0.54
CA SER A 84 -15.20 8.18 -0.59
C SER A 84 -14.74 7.13 -1.60
N LEU A 85 -14.23 7.55 -2.76
CA LEU A 85 -13.61 6.66 -3.76
C LEU A 85 -12.38 5.97 -3.17
N GLU A 86 -11.54 6.72 -2.48
CA GLU A 86 -10.28 6.27 -1.92
C GLU A 86 -10.52 5.22 -0.83
N LYS A 87 -11.56 5.40 0.00
CA LYS A 87 -12.01 4.38 0.96
C LYS A 87 -12.47 3.10 0.28
N ALA A 88 -13.32 3.22 -0.74
CA ALA A 88 -13.82 2.06 -1.48
C ALA A 88 -12.66 1.32 -2.15
N HIS A 89 -11.70 2.05 -2.71
CA HIS A 89 -10.50 1.49 -3.32
C HIS A 89 -9.59 0.80 -2.30
N LEU A 90 -9.32 1.42 -1.13
CA LEU A 90 -8.61 0.78 -0.02
C LEU A 90 -9.29 -0.52 0.42
N GLY A 91 -10.62 -0.54 0.49
CA GLY A 91 -11.39 -1.76 0.76
C GLY A 91 -11.09 -2.88 -0.24
N ARG A 92 -10.97 -2.56 -1.52
CA ARG A 92 -10.57 -3.53 -2.56
C ARG A 92 -9.11 -3.95 -2.43
N LEU A 93 -8.18 -3.05 -2.10
CA LEU A 93 -6.77 -3.41 -1.86
C LEU A 93 -6.64 -4.40 -0.70
N LYS A 94 -7.45 -4.26 0.37
CA LYS A 94 -7.55 -5.26 1.45
C LYS A 94 -8.03 -6.63 0.94
N LYS A 95 -8.98 -6.66 -0.01
CA LYS A 95 -9.38 -7.92 -0.67
C LYS A 95 -8.25 -8.53 -1.49
N ALA A 96 -7.44 -7.72 -2.18
CA ALA A 96 -6.26 -8.21 -2.90
C ALA A 96 -5.27 -8.89 -1.95
N PHE A 97 -4.99 -8.29 -0.78
CA PHE A 97 -4.19 -8.91 0.27
C PHE A 97 -4.79 -10.22 0.76
N LEU A 98 -6.09 -10.24 1.12
CA LEU A 98 -6.78 -11.44 1.61
C LEU A 98 -6.79 -12.57 0.58
N MET A 99 -6.95 -12.25 -0.71
CA MET A 99 -6.88 -13.23 -1.79
C MET A 99 -5.50 -13.87 -1.89
N VAL A 100 -4.43 -13.06 -1.90
CA VAL A 100 -3.05 -13.55 -2.01
C VAL A 100 -2.66 -14.33 -0.76
N ALA A 101 -2.82 -13.73 0.43
CA ALA A 101 -2.44 -14.35 1.69
C ALA A 101 -3.29 -15.59 2.01
N GLY A 102 -4.61 -15.51 1.79
CA GLY A 102 -5.52 -16.63 2.00
C GLY A 102 -5.17 -17.83 1.12
N LYS A 103 -4.91 -17.59 -0.17
CA LYS A 103 -4.55 -18.67 -1.08
C LYS A 103 -3.16 -19.24 -0.81
N ALA A 104 -2.21 -18.41 -0.40
CA ALA A 104 -0.88 -18.86 0.04
C ALA A 104 -0.99 -19.79 1.26
N VAL A 105 -1.81 -19.43 2.25
CA VAL A 105 -2.06 -20.27 3.44
C VAL A 105 -2.77 -21.56 3.07
N GLU A 106 -3.77 -21.52 2.19
CA GLU A 106 -4.45 -22.72 1.70
C GLU A 106 -3.49 -23.68 0.99
N THR A 107 -2.53 -23.14 0.24
CA THR A 107 -1.58 -23.91 -0.58
C THR A 107 -0.45 -24.51 0.24
N TYR A 108 0.13 -23.74 1.16
CA TYR A 108 1.35 -24.14 1.88
C TYR A 108 1.13 -24.46 3.36
N GLY A 109 0.00 -24.05 3.95
CA GLY A 109 -0.29 -24.26 5.37
C GLY A 109 0.84 -23.77 6.28
N MET A 110 1.34 -24.65 7.13
CA MET A 110 2.45 -24.34 8.04
C MET A 110 3.80 -24.16 7.33
N ASP A 111 3.96 -24.70 6.12
CA ASP A 111 5.20 -24.55 5.35
C ASP A 111 5.34 -23.17 4.72
N LEU A 112 4.31 -22.31 4.77
CA LEU A 112 4.35 -20.95 4.23
C LEU A 112 5.53 -20.12 4.78
N GLU A 113 5.96 -20.36 6.03
CA GLU A 113 7.14 -19.71 6.64
C GLU A 113 8.45 -19.96 5.87
N LYS A 114 8.51 -21.05 5.08
CA LYS A 114 9.67 -21.37 4.24
C LYS A 114 9.66 -20.62 2.90
N HIS A 115 8.54 -20.01 2.52
CA HIS A 115 8.39 -19.24 1.27
C HIS A 115 8.61 -17.74 1.52
N GLN A 116 9.87 -17.36 1.75
CA GLN A 116 10.23 -16.02 2.21
C GLN A 116 9.84 -14.92 1.21
N GLU A 117 10.03 -15.15 -0.08
CA GLU A 117 9.70 -14.20 -1.14
C GLU A 117 8.21 -13.90 -1.20
N LEU A 118 7.39 -14.94 -1.05
CA LEU A 118 5.93 -14.81 -0.97
C LEU A 118 5.50 -14.03 0.27
N LEU A 119 6.13 -14.30 1.42
CA LEU A 119 5.89 -13.57 2.66
C LEU A 119 6.33 -12.11 2.56
N MET A 120 7.45 -11.82 1.90
CA MET A 120 7.90 -10.45 1.64
C MET A 120 6.93 -9.70 0.74
N ALA A 121 6.46 -10.32 -0.35
CA ALA A 121 5.46 -9.71 -1.23
C ALA A 121 4.14 -9.42 -0.50
N ALA A 122 3.66 -10.36 0.34
CA ALA A 122 2.49 -10.16 1.18
C ALA A 122 2.70 -9.06 2.23
N ALA A 123 3.90 -8.97 2.82
CA ALA A 123 4.25 -7.93 3.79
C ALA A 123 4.28 -6.54 3.13
N ASP A 124 4.87 -6.40 1.95
CA ASP A 124 4.88 -5.13 1.20
C ASP A 124 3.46 -4.65 0.88
N ILE A 125 2.57 -5.55 0.44
CA ILE A 125 1.14 -5.23 0.23
C ILE A 125 0.49 -4.73 1.53
N LEU A 126 0.73 -5.42 2.64
CA LEU A 126 0.14 -5.07 3.93
C LEU A 126 0.66 -3.74 4.48
N ILE A 127 1.95 -3.44 4.27
CA ILE A 127 2.57 -2.16 4.62
C ILE A 127 1.91 -1.02 3.84
N GLU A 128 1.74 -1.16 2.52
CA GLU A 128 1.08 -0.14 1.71
C GLU A 128 -0.37 0.10 2.15
N ILE A 129 -1.13 -0.97 2.41
CA ILE A 129 -2.50 -0.86 2.94
C ILE A 129 -2.51 -0.08 4.26
N TYR A 130 -1.59 -0.39 5.18
CA TYR A 130 -1.49 0.31 6.46
C TYR A 130 -1.15 1.80 6.29
N MET A 131 -0.20 2.11 5.40
CA MET A 131 0.23 3.50 5.13
C MET A 131 -0.90 4.32 4.52
N VAL A 132 -1.61 3.76 3.54
CA VAL A 132 -2.78 4.39 2.90
C VAL A 132 -3.90 4.59 3.91
N GLU A 133 -4.27 3.56 4.67
CA GLU A 133 -5.34 3.66 5.67
C GLU A 133 -5.04 4.73 6.71
N SER A 134 -3.79 4.77 7.20
CA SER A 134 -3.34 5.77 8.17
C SER A 134 -3.42 7.19 7.61
N ALA A 135 -2.95 7.39 6.37
CA ALA A 135 -3.02 8.69 5.69
C ALA A 135 -4.47 9.13 5.47
N LEU A 136 -5.33 8.20 5.03
CA LEU A 136 -6.74 8.47 4.77
C LEU A 136 -7.47 8.87 6.05
N LEU A 137 -7.39 8.05 7.11
CA LEU A 137 -8.06 8.32 8.39
C LEU A 137 -7.58 9.63 9.03
N ARG A 138 -6.28 9.94 8.92
CA ARG A 138 -5.73 11.21 9.38
C ARG A 138 -6.30 12.39 8.59
N THR A 139 -6.32 12.28 7.27
CA THR A 139 -6.80 13.34 6.38
C THR A 139 -8.28 13.60 6.63
N GLU A 140 -9.11 12.55 6.75
CA GLU A 140 -10.51 12.66 7.12
C GLU A 140 -10.74 13.36 8.45
N LYS A 141 -9.95 13.00 9.47
CA LYS A 141 -10.04 13.63 10.79
C LYS A 141 -9.75 15.13 10.70
N ASN A 142 -8.78 15.52 9.88
CA ASN A 142 -8.43 16.92 9.68
C ASN A 142 -9.44 17.66 8.80
N LEU A 143 -10.01 17.01 7.78
CA LEU A 143 -11.10 17.55 6.95
C LEU A 143 -12.29 17.95 7.82
N LYS A 144 -12.66 17.11 8.78
CA LYS A 144 -13.75 17.40 9.74
C LYS A 144 -13.42 18.56 10.69
N ARG A 145 -12.14 18.81 10.97
CA ARG A 145 -11.69 19.84 11.92
C ARG A 145 -11.50 21.21 11.27
N PHE A 146 -10.96 21.23 10.06
CA PHE A 146 -10.44 22.45 9.44
C PHE A 146 -11.06 22.74 8.06
N GLY A 147 -11.85 21.82 7.52
CA GLY A 147 -12.51 21.97 6.21
C GLY A 147 -11.65 21.52 5.03
N ALA A 148 -12.29 21.36 3.87
CA ALA A 148 -11.66 20.83 2.66
C ALA A 148 -10.54 21.71 2.10
N GLU A 149 -10.79 23.02 1.98
CA GLU A 149 -9.83 23.97 1.42
C GLU A 149 -8.53 23.99 2.22
N ALA A 150 -8.63 23.98 3.56
CA ALA A 150 -7.46 23.99 4.43
C ALA A 150 -6.62 22.71 4.33
N GLN A 151 -7.22 21.58 3.92
CA GLN A 151 -6.55 20.28 3.83
C GLN A 151 -6.29 19.83 2.38
N LYS A 152 -6.36 20.75 1.40
CA LYS A 152 -6.20 20.43 -0.02
C LYS A 152 -4.92 19.64 -0.31
N THR A 153 -3.80 20.02 0.30
CA THR A 153 -2.52 19.30 0.15
C THR A 153 -2.58 17.90 0.76
N GLN A 154 -3.22 17.70 1.92
CA GLN A 154 -3.34 16.38 2.53
C GLN A 154 -4.24 15.46 1.70
N ILE A 155 -5.33 15.98 1.13
CA ILE A 155 -6.16 15.25 0.16
C ILE A 155 -5.28 14.78 -1.00
N ALA A 156 -4.51 15.69 -1.62
CA ALA A 156 -3.65 15.35 -2.74
C ALA A 156 -2.59 14.30 -2.39
N MET A 157 -1.96 14.42 -1.21
CA MET A 157 -1.01 13.43 -0.69
C MET A 157 -1.66 12.06 -0.49
N CYS A 158 -2.86 12.00 0.06
CA CYS A 158 -3.60 10.75 0.27
C CYS A 158 -3.93 10.08 -1.07
N GLN A 159 -4.42 10.84 -2.04
CA GLN A 159 -4.76 10.34 -3.37
C GLN A 159 -3.53 9.85 -4.12
N TRP A 160 -2.43 10.59 -4.04
CA TRP A 160 -1.17 10.23 -4.67
C TRP A 160 -0.56 8.99 -4.02
N GLN A 161 -0.55 8.90 -2.69
CA GLN A 161 -0.07 7.72 -1.96
C GLN A 161 -0.90 6.48 -2.31
N LEU A 162 -2.23 6.60 -2.36
CA LEU A 162 -3.10 5.49 -2.76
C LEU A 162 -2.73 5.00 -4.17
N TYR A 163 -2.49 5.91 -5.11
CA TYR A 163 -2.08 5.54 -6.46
C TYR A 163 -0.74 4.77 -6.48
N GLN A 164 0.29 5.27 -5.79
CA GLN A 164 1.57 4.58 -5.70
C GLN A 164 1.44 3.19 -5.04
N ALA A 165 0.65 3.12 -3.96
CA ALA A 165 0.35 1.87 -3.27
C ALA A 165 -0.36 0.87 -4.20
N THR A 166 -1.33 1.31 -4.99
CA THR A 166 -2.04 0.45 -5.94
C THR A 166 -1.10 -0.14 -6.99
N GLU A 167 -0.19 0.66 -7.55
CA GLU A 167 0.81 0.17 -8.51
C GLU A 167 1.76 -0.86 -7.87
N LEU A 168 2.23 -0.60 -6.64
CA LEU A 168 3.08 -1.54 -5.91
C LEU A 168 2.34 -2.84 -5.61
N ILE A 169 1.11 -2.75 -5.11
CA ILE A 169 0.27 -3.91 -4.77
C ILE A 169 -0.03 -4.74 -6.02
N GLN A 170 -0.27 -4.10 -7.17
CA GLN A 170 -0.44 -4.82 -8.44
C GLN A 170 0.82 -5.57 -8.84
N SER A 171 2.00 -4.96 -8.69
CA SER A 171 3.28 -5.59 -9.01
C SER A 171 3.58 -6.77 -8.06
N LYS A 172 3.53 -6.53 -6.74
CA LYS A 172 3.79 -7.55 -5.70
C LYS A 172 2.75 -8.65 -5.65
N GLY A 173 1.47 -8.31 -5.84
CA GLY A 173 0.40 -9.30 -5.94
C GLY A 173 0.60 -10.23 -7.13
N LYS A 174 1.04 -9.69 -8.28
CA LYS A 174 1.34 -10.50 -9.46
C LYS A 174 2.54 -11.42 -9.22
N GLU A 175 3.63 -10.90 -8.66
CA GLU A 175 4.82 -11.69 -8.27
C GLU A 175 4.42 -12.86 -7.36
N ALA A 176 3.64 -12.57 -6.31
CA ALA A 176 3.14 -13.57 -5.38
C ALA A 176 2.29 -14.64 -6.09
N ILE A 177 1.25 -14.26 -6.84
CA ILE A 177 0.35 -15.20 -7.51
C ILE A 177 1.10 -16.12 -8.48
N LEU A 178 2.03 -15.57 -9.25
CA LEU A 178 2.83 -16.32 -10.22
C LEU A 178 3.77 -17.32 -9.53
N SER A 179 4.11 -17.12 -8.26
CA SER A 179 5.00 -18.02 -7.51
C SER A 179 4.32 -19.29 -6.99
N PHE A 180 3.00 -19.29 -6.78
CA PHE A 180 2.29 -20.40 -6.12
C PHE A 180 1.09 -20.96 -6.88
N ALA A 181 0.58 -20.28 -7.91
CA ALA A 181 -0.58 -20.74 -8.67
C ALA A 181 -0.22 -20.98 -10.14
N GLU A 182 -0.81 -22.01 -10.74
CA GLU A 182 -0.67 -22.34 -12.16
C GLU A 182 -2.05 -22.55 -12.82
N GLY A 183 -2.06 -22.63 -14.16
CA GLY A 183 -3.25 -22.95 -14.95
C GLY A 183 -4.42 -22.01 -14.71
N ASP A 184 -5.61 -22.57 -14.55
CA ASP A 184 -6.85 -21.78 -14.41
C ASP A 184 -6.92 -21.03 -13.07
N MET A 185 -6.36 -21.59 -12.00
CA MET A 185 -6.28 -20.91 -10.71
C MET A 185 -5.44 -19.63 -10.80
N GLN A 186 -4.29 -19.70 -11.47
CA GLN A 186 -3.45 -18.53 -11.71
C GLN A 186 -4.21 -17.43 -12.46
N ARG A 187 -4.93 -17.81 -13.52
CA ARG A 187 -5.73 -16.87 -14.33
C ARG A 187 -6.81 -16.19 -13.48
N ILE A 188 -7.54 -16.95 -12.67
CA ILE A 188 -8.57 -16.43 -11.77
C ILE A 188 -7.99 -15.41 -10.78
N LEU A 189 -6.87 -15.75 -10.13
CA LEU A 189 -6.23 -14.86 -9.16
C LEU A 189 -5.68 -13.58 -9.81
N LEU A 190 -5.08 -13.68 -11.00
CA LEU A 190 -4.60 -12.51 -11.75
C LEU A 190 -5.75 -11.60 -12.21
N MET A 191 -6.88 -12.17 -12.61
CA MET A 191 -8.10 -11.41 -12.90
C MET A 191 -8.66 -10.74 -11.64
N GLY A 192 -8.66 -11.45 -10.51
CA GLY A 192 -9.05 -10.91 -9.21
C GLY A 192 -8.17 -9.74 -8.79
N LEU A 193 -6.85 -9.86 -8.93
CA LEU A 193 -5.91 -8.80 -8.64
C LEU A 193 -6.22 -7.56 -9.48
N LYS A 194 -6.36 -7.73 -10.81
CA LYS A 194 -6.72 -6.64 -11.72
C LYS A 194 -8.06 -6.00 -11.35
N ARG A 195 -9.04 -6.78 -10.91
CA ARG A 195 -10.36 -6.26 -10.46
C ARG A 195 -10.22 -5.43 -9.19
N PHE A 196 -9.44 -5.88 -8.22
CA PHE A 196 -9.29 -5.23 -6.93
C PHE A 196 -8.36 -4.01 -6.97
N THR A 197 -7.42 -3.94 -7.90
CA THR A 197 -6.55 -2.77 -8.09
C THR A 197 -7.08 -1.77 -9.13
N LYS A 198 -8.20 -2.07 -9.80
CA LYS A 198 -8.79 -1.15 -10.77
C LYS A 198 -9.45 0.05 -10.07
N TYR A 199 -9.15 1.25 -10.56
CA TYR A 199 -9.88 2.47 -10.21
C TYR A 199 -11.20 2.57 -10.97
N ASP A 200 -12.23 3.09 -10.30
CA ASP A 200 -13.48 3.48 -10.97
C ASP A 200 -13.32 4.82 -11.68
N THR A 201 -12.53 5.71 -11.09
CA THR A 201 -12.04 6.94 -11.72
C THR A 201 -10.57 7.12 -11.31
N TYR A 202 -9.69 7.20 -12.30
CA TYR A 202 -8.26 7.34 -12.05
C TYR A 202 -7.93 8.78 -11.62
N PRO A 203 -7.07 8.96 -10.59
CA PRO A 203 -6.49 10.26 -10.32
C PRO A 203 -5.51 10.64 -11.43
N ASN A 204 -5.19 11.93 -11.55
CA ASN A 204 -4.05 12.38 -12.34
C ASN A 204 -2.82 12.49 -11.41
N PRO A 205 -1.93 11.48 -11.37
CA PRO A 205 -0.82 11.46 -10.41
C PRO A 205 0.17 12.60 -10.62
N ILE A 206 0.32 13.09 -11.86
CA ILE A 206 1.21 14.22 -12.17
C ILE A 206 0.64 15.51 -11.57
N ALA A 207 -0.64 15.77 -11.78
CA ALA A 207 -1.30 16.95 -11.22
C ALA A 207 -1.27 16.94 -9.68
N LEU A 208 -1.51 15.77 -9.06
CA LEU A 208 -1.40 15.60 -7.61
C LEU A 208 0.02 15.90 -7.11
N SER A 209 1.05 15.34 -7.78
CA SER A 209 2.45 15.59 -7.44
C SER A 209 2.82 17.07 -7.57
N GLN A 210 2.32 17.76 -8.60
CA GLN A 210 2.55 19.20 -8.81
C GLN A 210 1.89 20.04 -7.73
N GLU A 211 0.65 19.72 -7.34
CA GLU A 211 -0.05 20.40 -6.24
C GLU A 211 0.71 20.25 -4.91
N ILE A 212 1.19 19.05 -4.62
CA ILE A 212 2.01 18.77 -3.42
C ILE A 212 3.33 19.55 -3.47
N ALA A 213 4.04 19.49 -4.58
CA ALA A 213 5.32 20.18 -4.75
C ALA A 213 5.17 21.70 -4.61
N LYS A 214 4.13 22.28 -5.21
CA LYS A 214 3.82 23.72 -5.10
C LYS A 214 3.66 24.12 -3.63
N SER A 215 2.87 23.38 -2.86
CA SER A 215 2.63 23.65 -1.43
C SER A 215 3.92 23.58 -0.60
N ILE A 216 4.81 22.62 -0.87
CA ILE A 216 6.10 22.47 -0.18
C ILE A 216 7.06 23.61 -0.55
N LEU A 217 7.13 23.99 -1.82
CA LEU A 217 8.00 25.07 -2.31
C LEU A 217 7.59 26.43 -1.75
N GLU A 218 6.29 26.73 -1.72
CA GLU A 218 5.75 27.98 -1.18
C GLU A 218 6.08 28.16 0.31
N LYS A 219 6.15 27.06 1.07
CA LYS A 219 6.41 27.07 2.52
C LYS A 219 7.86 26.82 2.89
N GLY A 220 8.67 26.34 1.95
CA GLY A 220 10.08 26.01 2.14
C GLY A 220 10.33 24.85 3.11
N LYS A 221 9.33 24.05 3.45
CA LYS A 221 9.43 22.92 4.40
C LYS A 221 8.30 21.91 4.18
N TYR A 222 8.46 20.71 4.73
CA TYR A 222 7.36 19.75 4.79
C TYR A 222 6.24 20.30 5.68
N THR A 223 5.03 20.37 5.14
CA THR A 223 3.86 20.77 5.91
C THR A 223 2.66 19.88 5.63
N LEU A 224 1.83 19.74 6.66
CA LEU A 224 0.57 19.00 6.62
C LEU A 224 -0.51 19.99 6.94
N ASP A 225 -0.70 20.95 6.05
CA ASP A 225 -1.58 22.08 6.36
C ASP A 225 -3.02 21.63 6.47
N SER A 226 -3.81 22.32 7.29
CA SER A 226 -3.60 23.57 8.07
C SER A 226 -2.48 23.62 9.12
#